data_AF-A0A918AGQ9-F1
#
_entry.id   AF-A0A918AGQ9-F1
#
_cell.length_a   1.000
_cell.length_b   1.000
_cell.length_c   1.000
_cell.angle_alpha   90.00
_cell.angle_beta   90.00
_cell.angle_gamma   90.00
#
_symmetry.space_group_name_H-M   'P 1'
#
loop_
_entity.id
_entity.type
_entity.pdbx_description
1 polymer ?
#
loop_
_entity_poly.entity_id
_entity_poly.type
_entity_poly.pdbx_seq_one_letter_code
_entity_poly.pdbx_strand_id
1 'polypeptide(L)'
;MKLVDDVRDALLGPALESTRGIAITGFDADHTTGSILGRPRVRFTVADGPNAGSYLATAESLTPVGPDGGNDAAALSGWYAGLIRTHVCELAATSALPSTRGASVIWEPWAILREH
;
A
#
# COMPACT_ATOMS: atom_id res chain seq x y z
N MET A 1 8.92 -7.53 12.96
CA MET A 1 8.71 -6.06 13.12
C MET A 1 9.67 -5.23 12.29
N LYS A 2 11.00 -5.46 12.31
CA LYS A 2 11.98 -4.70 11.48
C LYS A 2 11.56 -4.48 10.02
N LEU A 3 11.10 -5.53 9.32
CA LEU A 3 10.61 -5.41 7.94
C LEU A 3 9.42 -4.44 7.78
N VAL A 4 8.48 -4.40 8.73
CA VAL A 4 7.33 -3.49 8.68
C VAL A 4 7.80 -2.04 8.79
N ASP A 5 8.73 -1.77 9.70
CA ASP A 5 9.33 -0.46 9.88
C ASP A 5 10.18 -0.05 8.66
N ASP A 6 10.97 -0.96 8.09
CA ASP A 6 11.74 -0.72 6.86
C ASP A 6 10.82 -0.41 5.66
N VAL A 7 9.71 -1.14 5.51
CA VAL A 7 8.70 -0.87 4.46
C VAL A 7 8.00 0.46 4.72
N ARG A 8 7.67 0.76 5.98
CA ARG A 8 7.07 2.04 6.37
C ARG A 8 7.99 3.21 6.01
N ASP A 9 9.27 3.13 6.37
CA ASP A 9 10.26 4.15 6.05
C ASP A 9 10.45 4.28 4.54
N ALA A 10 10.56 3.16 3.81
CA ALA A 10 10.65 3.17 2.36
C ALA A 10 9.43 3.79 1.68
N LEU A 11 8.23 3.64 2.24
CA LEU A 11 6.98 4.23 1.72
C LEU A 11 6.83 5.71 2.05
N LEU A 12 7.11 6.08 3.31
CA LEU A 12 6.89 7.42 3.88
C LEU A 12 8.13 8.33 3.83
N GLY A 13 9.26 7.82 3.34
CA GLY A 13 10.50 8.57 3.10
C GLY A 13 10.31 9.78 2.16
N PRO A 14 11.35 10.62 1.99
CA PRO A 14 11.24 11.96 1.42
C PRO A 14 10.39 11.96 0.16
N ALA A 15 9.28 12.70 0.24
CA ALA A 15 8.17 12.73 -0.70
C ALA A 15 8.62 12.48 -2.14
N LEU A 16 8.49 11.24 -2.59
CA LEU A 16 8.46 10.95 -4.02
C LEU A 16 7.26 11.74 -4.54
N GLU A 17 7.55 12.86 -5.21
CA GLU A 17 6.59 13.75 -5.82
C GLU A 17 5.48 12.91 -6.42
N SER A 18 4.29 13.04 -5.81
CA SER A 18 3.17 12.25 -6.24
C SER A 18 2.82 12.68 -7.64
N THR A 19 3.19 11.85 -8.60
CA THR A 19 3.07 12.11 -10.03
C THR A 19 1.62 12.27 -10.47
N ARG A 20 0.65 12.11 -9.55
CA ARG A 20 -0.81 12.18 -9.77
C ARG A 20 -1.62 12.71 -8.58
N GLY A 21 -1.01 13.40 -7.62
CA GLY A 21 -1.75 13.91 -6.44
C GLY A 21 -2.19 12.83 -5.44
N ILE A 22 -1.53 11.67 -5.43
CA ILE A 22 -1.75 10.55 -4.52
C ILE A 22 -0.63 10.47 -3.45
N ALA A 23 -0.92 10.68 -2.18
CA ALA A 23 0.09 10.56 -1.13
C ALA A 23 -0.17 9.32 -0.28
N ILE A 24 0.84 8.47 -0.08
CA ILE A 24 0.78 7.42 0.94
C ILE A 24 1.11 8.08 2.27
N THR A 25 0.18 7.99 3.23
CA THR A 25 0.22 8.71 4.50
C THR A 25 0.44 7.78 5.69
N GLY A 26 0.34 6.47 5.50
CA GLY A 26 0.61 5.51 6.56
C GLY A 26 0.78 4.08 6.06
N PHE A 27 1.55 3.29 6.81
CA PHE A 27 1.71 1.87 6.59
C PHE A 27 1.84 1.10 7.91
N ASP A 28 1.16 -0.03 8.00
CA ASP A 28 1.17 -0.95 9.13
C ASP A 28 0.96 -2.40 8.67
N ALA A 29 1.37 -3.38 9.48
CA ALA A 29 1.06 -4.79 9.27
C ALA A 29 1.02 -5.50 10.63
N ASP A 30 0.08 -6.45 10.81
CA ASP A 30 -0.10 -7.13 12.10
C ASP A 30 1.10 -8.01 12.48
N HIS A 31 1.74 -8.64 11.49
CA HIS A 31 2.86 -9.53 11.74
C HIS A 31 3.73 -9.77 10.50
N THR A 32 4.92 -10.31 10.76
CA THR A 32 5.85 -10.79 9.72
C THR A 32 6.20 -12.24 10.00
N THR A 33 5.91 -13.14 9.06
CA THR A 33 6.28 -14.57 9.16
C THR A 33 7.30 -14.87 8.07
N GLY A 34 8.58 -14.93 8.44
CA GLY A 34 9.67 -14.95 7.47
C GLY A 34 9.63 -13.68 6.61
N SER A 35 9.49 -13.86 5.31
CA SER A 35 9.42 -12.76 4.33
C SER A 35 8.00 -12.28 4.07
N ILE A 36 6.97 -12.83 4.73
CA ILE A 36 5.55 -12.52 4.46
C ILE A 36 5.08 -11.36 5.32
N LEU A 37 4.40 -10.37 4.71
CA LEU A 37 3.65 -9.35 5.43
C LEU A 37 2.22 -9.84 5.69
N GLY A 38 1.88 -10.02 6.96
CA GLY A 38 0.56 -10.44 7.40
C GLY A 38 -0.34 -9.24 7.71
N ARG A 39 -1.51 -9.20 7.07
CA ARG A 39 -2.51 -8.14 7.20
C ARG A 39 -1.97 -6.72 7.02
N PRO A 40 -1.29 -6.42 5.91
CA PRO A 40 -0.79 -5.06 5.67
C PRO A 40 -1.95 -4.08 5.46
N ARG A 41 -1.74 -2.86 5.93
CA ARG A 41 -2.67 -1.73 5.90
C ARG A 41 -1.93 -0.51 5.35
N VAL A 42 -2.42 0.05 4.26
CA VAL A 42 -1.85 1.23 3.61
C VAL A 42 -2.88 2.35 3.63
N ARG A 43 -2.53 3.49 4.22
CA ARG A 43 -3.34 4.70 4.13
C ARG A 43 -2.80 5.59 3.03
N PHE A 44 -3.68 6.11 2.20
CA PHE A 44 -3.33 7.04 1.15
C PHE A 44 -4.44 8.06 0.90
N THR A 45 -4.07 9.21 0.34
CA THR A 45 -4.97 10.30 -0.01
C THR A 45 -4.87 10.59 -1.49
N VAL A 46 -6.00 10.83 -2.14
CA VAL A 46 -6.07 11.36 -3.50
C VAL A 46 -6.52 12.82 -3.41
N ALA A 47 -5.70 13.75 -3.91
CA ALA A 47 -5.89 15.19 -3.74
C ALA A 47 -6.98 15.75 -4.66
N ASP A 48 -7.05 15.26 -5.90
CA ASP A 48 -7.87 15.85 -6.96
C ASP A 48 -8.66 14.80 -7.76
N GLY A 49 -9.74 15.25 -8.39
CA GLY A 49 -10.59 14.43 -9.25
C GLY A 49 -11.82 13.84 -8.56
N PRO A 50 -12.63 13.04 -9.27
CA PRO A 50 -13.90 12.49 -8.76
C PRO A 50 -13.71 11.54 -7.57
N ASN A 51 -12.49 11.01 -7.42
CA ASN A 51 -12.10 10.11 -6.35
C ASN A 51 -11.21 10.80 -5.31
N ALA A 52 -11.23 12.13 -5.20
CA ALA A 52 -10.52 12.83 -4.15
C ALA A 52 -11.04 12.38 -2.77
N GLY A 53 -10.14 12.06 -1.85
CA GLY A 53 -10.52 11.49 -0.55
C GLY A 53 -9.39 10.75 0.15
N SER A 54 -9.71 10.19 1.32
CA SER A 54 -8.81 9.35 2.11
C SER A 54 -9.24 7.90 2.08
N TYR A 55 -8.27 7.01 1.90
CA TYR A 55 -8.50 5.60 1.66
C TYR A 55 -7.58 4.72 2.50
N LEU A 56 -8.12 3.57 2.87
CA LEU A 56 -7.41 2.49 3.55
C LEU A 56 -7.44 1.24 2.67
N ALA A 57 -6.27 0.79 2.23
CA ALA A 57 -6.09 -0.50 1.56
C ALA A 57 -5.65 -1.55 2.58
N THR A 58 -6.32 -2.70 2.61
CA THR A 58 -5.95 -3.83 3.46
C THR A 58 -5.88 -5.12 2.64
N ALA A 59 -4.87 -5.95 2.85
CA ALA A 59 -4.81 -7.30 2.27
C ALA A 59 -4.73 -8.35 3.39
N GLU A 60 -5.03 -9.62 3.13
CA GLU A 60 -4.83 -10.68 4.12
C GLU A 60 -3.35 -10.98 4.34
N SER A 61 -2.59 -11.05 3.26
CA SER A 61 -1.15 -11.19 3.27
C SER A 61 -0.55 -10.72 1.96
N LEU A 62 0.73 -10.34 1.99
CA LEU A 62 1.53 -10.14 0.78
C LEU A 62 2.75 -11.03 0.87
N THR A 63 2.94 -11.87 -0.14
CA THR A 63 4.10 -12.74 -0.30
C THR A 63 5.03 -12.15 -1.37
N PRO A 64 6.35 -12.13 -1.15
CA PRO A 64 7.26 -11.71 -2.19
C PRO A 64 7.32 -12.78 -3.28
N VAL A 65 7.13 -12.37 -4.54
CA VAL A 65 7.21 -13.25 -5.70
C VAL A 65 8.53 -12.96 -6.42
N GLY A 66 9.54 -13.80 -6.22
CA GLY A 66 10.86 -13.65 -6.83
C GLY A 66 11.66 -14.96 -6.84
N PRO A 67 12.52 -15.19 -7.85
CA PRO A 67 13.27 -16.44 -8.01
C PRO A 67 14.38 -16.64 -6.97
N ASP A 68 14.82 -15.58 -6.31
CA ASP A 68 15.86 -15.63 -5.30
C ASP A 68 15.22 -15.42 -3.93
N GLY A 69 15.05 -16.52 -3.19
CA GLY A 69 14.69 -16.53 -1.76
C GLY A 69 15.76 -15.91 -0.86
N GLY A 70 16.41 -14.85 -1.31
CA GLY A 70 17.33 -14.03 -0.56
C GLY A 70 16.56 -13.24 0.48
N ASN A 71 16.70 -13.64 1.74
CA ASN A 71 16.14 -12.98 2.91
C ASN A 71 16.84 -11.64 3.23
N ASP A 72 17.39 -10.94 2.23
CA ASP A 72 17.94 -9.61 2.47
C ASP A 72 16.78 -8.65 2.76
N ALA A 73 16.73 -8.17 4.00
CA ALA A 73 15.61 -7.39 4.50
C ALA A 73 15.44 -6.06 3.73
N ALA A 74 16.54 -5.48 3.21
CA ALA A 74 16.49 -4.23 2.45
C ALA A 74 15.96 -4.46 1.03
N ALA A 75 16.35 -5.56 0.38
CA ALA A 75 15.76 -5.96 -0.90
C ALA A 75 14.25 -6.23 -0.77
N LEU A 76 13.83 -6.90 0.31
CA LEU A 76 12.43 -7.18 0.58
C LEU A 76 11.62 -5.92 0.87
N SER A 77 12.11 -5.01 1.73
CA SER A 77 11.39 -3.79 2.05
C SER A 77 11.22 -2.89 0.82
N GLY A 78 12.26 -2.76 0.00
CA GLY A 78 12.22 -2.04 -1.27
C GLY A 78 11.22 -2.64 -2.26
N TRP A 79 11.18 -3.97 -2.39
CA TRP A 79 10.22 -4.67 -3.24
C TRP A 79 8.78 -4.41 -2.79
N TYR A 80 8.49 -4.54 -1.49
CA TYR A 80 7.16 -4.28 -0.93
C TYR A 80 6.73 -2.83 -1.10
N ALA A 81 7.61 -1.88 -0.81
CA ALA A 81 7.32 -0.46 -1.00
C ALA A 81 7.06 -0.13 -2.48
N GLY A 82 7.82 -0.72 -3.40
CA GLY A 82 7.59 -0.62 -4.84
C GLY A 82 6.24 -1.19 -5.27
N LEU A 83 5.90 -2.40 -4.83
CA LEU A 83 4.63 -3.05 -5.12
C LEU A 83 3.44 -2.21 -4.63
N ILE A 84 3.47 -1.78 -3.36
CA ILE A 84 2.41 -0.99 -2.74
C ILE A 84 2.22 0.33 -3.48
N ARG A 85 3.32 1.02 -3.84
CA ARG A 85 3.25 2.26 -4.63
C ARG A 85 2.60 2.04 -5.99
N THR A 86 3.03 1.01 -6.71
CA THR A 86 2.44 0.67 -8.01
C THR A 86 0.95 0.44 -7.88
N HIS A 87 0.52 -0.39 -6.92
CA HIS A 87 -0.88 -0.68 -6.70
C HIS A 87 -1.72 0.55 -6.31
N VAL A 88 -1.23 1.40 -5.40
CA VAL A 88 -1.92 2.64 -5.03
C VAL A 88 -2.06 3.57 -6.24
N CYS A 89 -1.00 3.69 -7.06
CA CYS A 89 -1.02 4.50 -8.27
C CYS A 89 -1.95 3.95 -9.35
N GLU A 90 -1.98 2.63 -9.56
CA GLU A 90 -2.90 1.95 -10.47
C GLU A 90 -4.34 2.13 -10.02
N LEU A 91 -4.62 1.87 -8.75
CA LEU A 91 -5.94 2.00 -8.15
C LEU A 91 -6.50 3.42 -8.32
N ALA A 92 -5.71 4.44 -8.00
CA ALA A 92 -6.12 5.83 -8.17
C ALA A 92 -6.29 6.26 -9.64
N ALA A 93 -5.63 5.58 -10.58
CA ALA A 93 -5.84 5.78 -12.01
C ALA A 93 -7.14 5.13 -12.53
N THR A 94 -7.70 4.17 -11.77
CA THR A 94 -8.96 3.52 -12.11
C THR A 94 -10.16 4.21 -11.45
N SER A 95 -11.33 4.13 -12.09
CA SER A 95 -12.61 4.53 -11.48
C SER A 95 -13.12 3.54 -10.42
N ALA A 96 -12.27 2.60 -9.96
CA ALA A 96 -12.66 1.55 -9.04
C ALA A 96 -12.67 1.99 -7.57
N LEU A 97 -12.17 3.19 -7.25
CA LEU A 97 -12.19 3.69 -5.88
C LEU A 97 -13.64 3.86 -5.37
N PRO A 98 -13.91 3.50 -4.10
CA PRO A 98 -15.23 3.73 -3.52
C PRO A 98 -15.52 5.23 -3.49
N SER A 99 -16.66 5.63 -4.05
CA SER A 99 -17.09 7.03 -4.12
C SER A 99 -17.78 7.51 -2.84
N THR A 100 -18.35 6.59 -2.06
CA THR A 100 -19.08 6.90 -0.83
C THR A 100 -18.25 6.56 0.40
N ARG A 101 -18.26 7.44 1.41
CA ARG A 101 -17.63 7.18 2.70
C ARG A 101 -18.16 5.89 3.32
N GLY A 102 -17.26 5.05 3.83
CA GLY A 102 -17.59 3.75 4.41
C GLY A 102 -17.85 2.65 3.37
N ALA A 103 -17.89 2.97 2.08
CA ALA A 103 -17.96 1.95 1.04
C ALA A 103 -16.59 1.29 0.85
N SER A 104 -16.62 -0.01 0.56
CA SER A 104 -15.44 -0.80 0.26
C SER A 104 -15.56 -1.48 -1.09
N VAL A 105 -14.43 -1.60 -1.78
CA VAL A 105 -14.30 -2.39 -3.02
C VAL A 105 -13.19 -3.41 -2.84
N ILE A 106 -13.29 -4.54 -3.54
CA ILE A 106 -12.22 -5.52 -3.61
C ILE A 106 -11.44 -5.28 -4.90
N TRP A 107 -10.14 -5.09 -4.74
CA TRP A 107 -9.15 -4.97 -5.79
C TRP A 107 -8.00 -5.93 -5.46
N GLU A 108 -8.18 -7.21 -5.81
CA GLU A 108 -7.34 -8.30 -5.29
C GLU A 108 -5.84 -8.03 -5.43
N PRO A 109 -5.03 -8.26 -4.38
CA PRO A 109 -5.40 -8.88 -3.09
C PRO A 109 -5.95 -7.89 -2.03
N TRP A 110 -6.23 -6.64 -2.41
CA TRP A 110 -6.59 -5.56 -1.50
C TRP A 110 -8.10 -5.35 -1.39
N ALA A 111 -8.59 -5.09 -0.18
CA ALA A 111 -9.85 -4.41 0.06
C ALA A 111 -9.56 -2.93 0.30
N ILE A 112 -10.25 -2.06 -0.42
CA ILE A 112 -10.09 -0.60 -0.34
C ILE A 112 -11.33 -0.02 0.31
N LEU A 113 -11.17 0.68 1.42
CA LEU A 113 -12.20 1.39 2.15
C LEU A 113 -12.01 2.90 1.97
N ARG A 114 -13.10 3.65 1.72
CA ARG A 114 -13.07 5.12 1.83
C ARG A 114 -13.32 5.56 3.27
N GLU A 115 -12.34 6.20 3.90
CA GLU A 115 -12.43 6.65 5.29
C GLU A 115 -13.17 8.00 5.40
N HIS A 116 -12.92 8.92 4.46
CA HIS A 116 -13.44 10.30 4.44
C HIS A 116 -13.90 10.75 3.06
#